data_AF-A0A1G8U8M9-F1
#
_entry.id   AF-A0A1G8U8M9-F1
#
_cell.length_a   1.000
_cell.length_b   1.000
_cell.length_c   1.000
_cell.angle_alpha   90.00
_cell.angle_beta   90.00
_cell.angle_gamma   90.00
#
_symmetry.space_group_name_H-M   'P 1'
#
loop_
_entity.id
_entity.type
_entity.pdbx_description
1 polymer ?
#
loop_
_entity_poly.entity_id
_entity_poly.type
_entity_poly.pdbx_seq_one_letter_code
_entity_poly.pdbx_strand_id
1 'polypeptide(L)'
;MEAFIRSDQFHYIQKQVGHIVQTNALINDKEMVQTVQAMARDKMSSVFEGLTELQQRVLEGITYLEDRTDAEMFYARILPLVQSFRMPSDEEVKGLFPYLLKVKPPVLGKNVDARDMTYLSWFDPGLDRKFIVTYRDGELVGMEGSFTYTGQKNICSICHEHEHVGLFVTDTTEFRRKGNYVCKDSIKCNQNMTTREHLYNFMDDLKR
;
A
#
# COMPACT_ATOMS: atom_id res chain seq x y z
N MET A 1 -11.24 -3.37 -20.70
CA MET A 1 -11.35 -4.00 -19.36
C MET A 1 -11.15 -2.89 -18.34
N GLU A 2 -12.01 -2.84 -17.34
CA GLU A 2 -11.90 -1.85 -16.26
C GLU A 2 -10.77 -2.22 -15.30
N ALA A 3 -10.27 -1.23 -14.57
CA ALA A 3 -9.23 -1.43 -13.57
C ALA A 3 -9.78 -2.22 -12.38
N PHE A 4 -9.12 -3.33 -12.05
CA PHE A 4 -9.56 -4.27 -11.01
C PHE A 4 -8.45 -4.62 -10.00
N ILE A 5 -7.21 -4.25 -10.31
CA ILE A 5 -6.06 -4.52 -9.44
C ILE A 5 -5.95 -3.37 -8.45
N ARG A 6 -6.03 -3.65 -7.15
CA ARG A 6 -5.76 -2.61 -6.13
C ARG A 6 -4.26 -2.35 -6.00
N SER A 7 -3.90 -1.19 -5.46
CA SER A 7 -2.51 -0.80 -5.26
C SER A 7 -1.72 -1.83 -4.43
N ASP A 8 -2.27 -2.30 -3.30
CA ASP A 8 -1.66 -3.33 -2.45
C ASP A 8 -1.42 -4.66 -3.19
N GLN A 9 -2.34 -5.04 -4.07
CA GLN A 9 -2.21 -6.25 -4.91
C GLN A 9 -1.16 -6.05 -6.00
N PHE A 10 -1.07 -4.85 -6.59
CA PHE A 10 -0.04 -4.53 -7.57
C PHE A 10 1.37 -4.58 -6.95
N HIS A 11 1.56 -4.01 -5.76
CA HIS A 11 2.83 -4.10 -5.04
C HIS A 11 3.16 -5.54 -4.64
N TYR A 12 2.16 -6.35 -4.27
CA TYR A 12 2.34 -7.79 -4.07
C TYR A 12 2.84 -8.50 -5.34
N ILE A 13 2.23 -8.20 -6.49
CA ILE A 13 2.65 -8.72 -7.80
C ILE A 13 4.10 -8.33 -8.07
N GLN A 14 4.47 -7.06 -7.88
CA GLN A 14 5.85 -6.59 -8.08
C GLN A 14 6.85 -7.35 -7.20
N LYS A 15 6.49 -7.65 -5.95
CA LYS A 15 7.31 -8.45 -5.03
C LYS A 15 7.50 -9.89 -5.56
N GLN A 16 6.45 -10.53 -6.08
CA GLN A 16 6.57 -11.88 -6.66
C GLN A 16 7.41 -11.89 -7.95
N VAL A 17 7.19 -10.92 -8.84
CA VAL A 17 7.95 -10.78 -10.09
C VAL A 17 9.44 -10.57 -9.79
N GLY A 18 9.77 -9.68 -8.86
CA GLY A 18 11.15 -9.46 -8.43
C GLY A 18 11.82 -10.72 -7.91
N HIS A 19 11.09 -11.53 -7.12
CA HIS A 19 11.58 -12.82 -6.64
C HIS A 19 11.86 -13.81 -7.78
N ILE A 20 10.98 -13.90 -8.78
CA ILE A 20 11.18 -14.76 -9.96
C ILE A 20 12.43 -14.35 -10.72
N VAL A 21 12.54 -13.07 -11.10
CA VAL A 21 13.68 -12.56 -11.88
C VAL A 21 15.00 -12.75 -11.13
N GLN A 22 15.02 -12.50 -9.83
CA GLN A 22 16.21 -12.72 -9.01
C GLN A 22 16.58 -14.21 -8.92
N THR A 23 15.59 -15.08 -8.77
CA THR A 23 15.81 -16.53 -8.71
C THR A 23 16.36 -17.06 -10.03
N ASN A 24 15.74 -16.68 -11.15
CA ASN A 24 16.18 -17.09 -12.49
C ASN A 24 17.61 -16.65 -12.80
N ALA A 25 18.02 -15.46 -12.30
CA ALA A 25 19.39 -14.98 -12.47
C ALA A 25 20.43 -15.78 -11.66
N LEU A 26 20.02 -16.50 -10.62
CA LEU A 26 20.90 -17.26 -9.72
C LEU A 26 20.91 -18.76 -10.01
N ILE A 27 19.86 -19.30 -10.61
CA ILE A 27 19.65 -20.75 -10.78
C ILE A 27 19.48 -21.12 -12.24
N ASN A 28 20.26 -22.11 -12.70
CA ASN A 28 20.18 -22.66 -14.06
C ASN A 28 19.26 -23.89 -14.17
N ASP A 29 18.72 -24.37 -13.04
CA ASP A 29 17.83 -25.53 -12.98
C ASP A 29 16.39 -25.15 -13.38
N LYS A 30 15.94 -25.71 -14.50
CA LYS A 30 14.61 -25.43 -15.07
C LYS A 30 13.47 -25.92 -14.19
N GLU A 31 13.64 -27.04 -13.47
CA GLU A 31 12.59 -27.58 -12.59
C GLU A 31 12.38 -26.68 -11.38
N MET A 32 13.47 -26.13 -10.85
CA MET A 32 13.45 -25.17 -9.75
C MET A 32 12.79 -23.84 -10.16
N VAL A 33 13.15 -23.31 -11.34
CA VAL A 33 12.51 -22.11 -11.93
C VAL A 33 11.00 -22.32 -12.09
N GLN A 34 10.58 -23.45 -12.67
CA GLN A 34 9.16 -23.78 -12.84
C GLN A 34 8.43 -23.88 -11.50
N THR A 35 9.07 -24.46 -10.48
CA THR A 35 8.51 -24.53 -9.13
C THR A 35 8.28 -23.14 -8.54
N VAL A 36 9.26 -22.24 -8.67
CA VAL A 36 9.14 -20.86 -8.16
C VAL A 36 8.06 -20.07 -8.91
N GLN A 37 7.97 -20.22 -10.23
CA GLN A 37 6.91 -19.60 -11.04
C GLN A 37 5.51 -20.15 -10.67
N ALA A 38 5.37 -21.46 -10.44
CA ALA A 38 4.11 -22.07 -10.00
C ALA A 38 3.70 -21.55 -8.62
N MET A 39 4.63 -21.51 -7.66
CA MET A 39 4.37 -20.96 -6.32
C MET A 39 3.97 -19.49 -6.37
N ALA A 40 4.61 -18.69 -7.23
CA ALA A 40 4.26 -17.29 -7.41
C ALA A 40 2.85 -17.13 -8.00
N ARG A 41 2.47 -17.97 -8.97
CA ARG A 41 1.11 -18.02 -9.52
C ARG A 41 0.08 -18.30 -8.43
N ASP A 42 0.27 -19.37 -7.66
CA ASP A 42 -0.66 -19.77 -6.60
C ASP A 42 -0.81 -18.68 -5.53
N LYS A 43 0.31 -18.09 -5.12
CA LYS A 43 0.35 -16.95 -4.20
C LYS A 43 -0.43 -15.75 -4.74
N MET A 44 -0.24 -15.38 -6.00
CA MET A 44 -0.99 -14.26 -6.57
C MET A 44 -2.49 -14.56 -6.64
N SER A 45 -2.89 -15.76 -7.07
CA SER A 45 -4.30 -16.16 -7.08
C SER A 45 -4.96 -16.05 -5.71
N SER A 46 -4.22 -16.29 -4.62
CA SER A 46 -4.74 -16.15 -3.25
C SER A 46 -5.01 -14.70 -2.81
N VAL A 47 -4.44 -13.71 -3.49
CA VAL A 47 -4.57 -12.28 -3.15
C VAL A 47 -5.76 -11.63 -3.86
N PHE A 48 -6.34 -12.29 -4.87
CA PHE A 48 -7.52 -11.83 -5.58
C PHE A 48 -8.74 -12.67 -5.25
N GLU A 49 -9.88 -12.00 -5.11
CA GLU A 49 -11.17 -12.65 -4.92
C GLU A 49 -12.01 -12.46 -6.19
N GLY A 50 -12.58 -13.56 -6.71
CA GLY A 50 -13.57 -13.48 -7.79
C GLY A 50 -13.04 -12.97 -9.13
N LEU A 51 -11.80 -13.31 -9.51
CA LEU A 51 -11.28 -12.98 -10.84
C LEU A 51 -12.12 -13.63 -11.95
N THR A 52 -12.40 -12.85 -13.00
CA THR A 52 -12.90 -13.40 -14.26
C THR A 52 -11.80 -14.17 -14.99
N GLU A 53 -12.16 -15.10 -15.87
CA GLU A 53 -11.21 -15.86 -16.70
C GLU A 53 -10.28 -14.96 -17.52
N LEU A 54 -10.77 -13.78 -17.96
CA LEU A 54 -9.94 -12.83 -18.70
C LEU A 54 -8.90 -12.16 -17.80
N GLN A 55 -9.30 -11.72 -16.61
CA GLN A 55 -8.40 -11.10 -15.64
C GLN A 55 -7.34 -12.10 -15.17
N GLN A 56 -7.74 -13.35 -14.92
CA GLN A 56 -6.84 -14.43 -14.56
C GLN A 56 -5.77 -14.64 -15.64
N ARG A 57 -6.17 -14.76 -16.92
CA ARG A 57 -5.22 -14.90 -18.04
C ARG A 57 -4.21 -13.76 -18.16
N VAL A 58 -4.61 -12.53 -17.84
CA VAL A 58 -3.67 -11.40 -17.83
C VAL A 58 -2.60 -11.58 -16.76
N LEU A 59 -2.98 -12.04 -15.57
CA LEU A 59 -2.07 -12.25 -14.44
C LEU A 59 -1.21 -13.51 -14.58
N GLU A 60 -1.69 -14.54 -15.27
CA GLU A 60 -0.94 -15.76 -15.61
C GLU A 60 0.33 -15.48 -16.43
N GLY A 61 0.44 -14.30 -17.03
CA GLY A 61 1.66 -13.82 -17.68
C GLY A 61 2.93 -13.89 -16.81
N ILE A 62 2.78 -13.89 -15.48
CA ILE A 62 3.92 -13.99 -14.56
C ILE A 62 4.76 -15.26 -14.75
N THR A 63 4.16 -16.34 -15.26
CA THR A 63 4.86 -17.63 -15.36
C THR A 63 5.76 -17.73 -16.58
N TYR A 64 5.82 -16.67 -17.37
CA TYR A 64 6.67 -16.57 -18.55
C TYR A 64 7.80 -15.55 -18.36
N LEU A 65 8.00 -15.05 -17.13
CA LEU A 65 9.05 -14.08 -16.84
C LEU A 65 10.38 -14.79 -16.66
N GLU A 66 11.36 -14.43 -17.47
CA GLU A 66 12.73 -14.93 -17.39
C GLU A 66 13.64 -13.85 -16.80
N ASP A 67 13.53 -12.61 -17.28
CA ASP A 67 14.44 -11.53 -16.95
C ASP A 67 13.76 -10.20 -16.57
N ARG A 68 14.58 -9.15 -16.42
CA ARG A 68 14.11 -7.80 -16.09
C ARG A 68 13.28 -7.17 -17.21
N THR A 69 13.59 -7.46 -18.46
CA THR A 69 12.86 -6.98 -19.64
C THR A 69 11.44 -7.52 -19.61
N ASP A 70 11.28 -8.81 -19.33
CA ASP A 70 9.96 -9.43 -19.21
C ASP A 70 9.14 -8.81 -18.07
N ALA A 71 9.78 -8.57 -16.93
CA ALA A 71 9.14 -7.92 -15.79
C ALA A 71 8.63 -6.51 -16.15
N GLU A 72 9.45 -5.70 -16.83
CA GLU A 72 9.05 -4.35 -17.26
C GLU A 72 7.88 -4.39 -18.25
N MET A 73 7.91 -5.30 -19.23
CA MET A 73 6.82 -5.50 -20.18
C MET A 73 5.53 -5.94 -19.46
N PHE A 74 5.64 -6.84 -18.49
CA PHE A 74 4.51 -7.30 -17.70
C PHE A 74 3.91 -6.17 -16.87
N TYR A 75 4.73 -5.36 -16.19
CA TYR A 75 4.28 -4.19 -15.45
C TYR A 75 3.58 -3.17 -16.35
N ALA A 76 4.16 -2.86 -17.52
CA ALA A 76 3.55 -1.96 -18.48
C ALA A 76 2.16 -2.43 -18.94
N ARG A 77 1.96 -3.76 -19.04
CA ARG A 77 0.67 -4.35 -19.41
C ARG A 77 -0.38 -4.26 -18.31
N ILE A 78 0.01 -4.45 -17.04
CA ILE A 78 -0.94 -4.48 -15.92
C ILE A 78 -1.17 -3.11 -15.28
N LEU A 79 -0.24 -2.16 -15.41
CA LEU A 79 -0.36 -0.83 -14.81
C LEU A 79 -1.66 -0.07 -15.19
N PRO A 80 -2.17 -0.15 -16.44
CA PRO A 80 -3.46 0.44 -16.79
C PRO A 80 -4.67 -0.22 -16.10
N LEU A 81 -4.49 -1.42 -15.53
CA LEU A 81 -5.51 -2.20 -14.83
C LEU A 81 -5.49 -1.96 -13.32
N VAL A 82 -4.56 -1.13 -12.83
CA VAL A 82 -4.44 -0.73 -11.43
C VAL A 82 -5.40 0.42 -11.12
N GLN A 83 -6.19 0.25 -10.07
CA GLN A 83 -7.13 1.23 -9.58
C GLN A 83 -6.38 2.41 -8.96
N SER A 84 -6.71 3.62 -9.44
CA SER A 84 -6.17 4.85 -8.87
C SER A 84 -6.85 5.18 -7.55
N PHE A 85 -6.08 5.58 -6.54
CA PHE A 85 -6.62 6.07 -5.28
C PHE A 85 -7.45 7.33 -5.49
N ARG A 86 -8.72 7.29 -5.04
CA ARG A 86 -9.60 8.45 -5.09
C ARG A 86 -9.21 9.44 -3.99
N MET A 87 -8.65 10.58 -4.36
CA MET A 87 -8.40 11.63 -3.39
C MET A 87 -9.72 12.08 -2.72
N PRO A 88 -9.78 12.15 -1.38
CA PRO A 88 -10.97 12.64 -0.70
C PRO A 88 -11.13 14.14 -0.95
N SER A 89 -12.37 14.62 -0.96
CA SER A 89 -12.68 16.05 -1.08
C SER A 89 -12.43 16.79 0.24
N ASP A 90 -12.36 18.13 0.18
CA ASP A 90 -12.32 18.98 1.39
C ASP A 90 -13.51 18.68 2.33
N GLU A 91 -14.69 18.38 1.78
CA GLU A 91 -15.91 18.08 2.56
C GLU A 91 -15.81 16.72 3.25
N GLU A 92 -15.31 15.69 2.56
CA GLU A 92 -15.14 14.35 3.13
C GLU A 92 -14.11 14.36 4.26
N VAL A 93 -12.99 15.07 4.10
CA VAL A 93 -11.97 15.20 5.17
C VAL A 93 -12.51 16.01 6.36
N LYS A 94 -13.29 17.07 6.12
CA LYS A 94 -13.99 17.78 7.21
C LYS A 94 -15.01 16.90 7.91
N GLY A 95 -15.68 16.02 7.18
CA GLY A 95 -16.60 15.02 7.75
C GLY A 95 -15.90 14.07 8.71
N LEU A 96 -14.67 13.65 8.40
CA LEU A 96 -13.84 12.83 9.30
C LEU A 96 -13.38 13.58 10.56
N PHE A 97 -13.06 14.87 10.43
CA PHE A 97 -12.47 15.67 11.51
C PHE A 97 -13.23 17.01 11.70
N PRO A 98 -14.50 16.97 12.14
CA PRO A 98 -15.36 18.16 12.16
C PRO A 98 -14.88 19.26 13.13
N TYR A 99 -14.09 18.89 14.14
CA TYR A 99 -13.49 19.82 15.11
C TYR A 99 -12.27 20.57 14.56
N LEU A 100 -11.71 20.15 13.42
CA LEU A 100 -10.52 20.76 12.80
C LEU A 100 -10.91 21.57 11.57
N LEU A 101 -11.48 22.76 11.76
CA LEU A 101 -12.06 23.58 10.68
C LEU A 101 -11.12 23.89 9.49
N LYS A 102 -9.79 23.86 9.72
CA LYS A 102 -8.76 24.17 8.73
C LYS A 102 -8.16 22.94 8.05
N VAL A 103 -8.53 21.73 8.45
CA VAL A 103 -7.98 20.51 7.87
C VAL A 103 -8.38 20.40 6.40
N LYS A 104 -7.41 20.05 5.55
CA LYS A 104 -7.61 19.79 4.12
C LYS A 104 -6.69 18.66 3.66
N PRO A 105 -7.11 17.85 2.69
CA PRO A 105 -6.20 16.90 2.05
C PRO A 105 -5.11 17.67 1.30
N PRO A 106 -3.87 17.13 1.22
CA PRO A 106 -2.82 17.72 0.41
C PRO A 106 -3.12 17.54 -1.08
N VAL A 107 -2.58 18.44 -1.89
CA VAL A 107 -2.44 18.18 -3.33
C VAL A 107 -1.27 17.21 -3.53
N LEU A 108 -1.49 16.13 -4.28
CA LEU A 108 -0.41 15.19 -4.61
C LEU A 108 0.70 15.91 -5.40
N GLY A 109 1.95 15.59 -5.07
CA GLY A 109 3.09 16.09 -5.84
C GLY A 109 3.05 15.54 -7.28
N LYS A 110 3.64 16.29 -8.22
CA LYS A 110 3.66 15.92 -9.66
C LYS A 110 4.21 14.52 -9.96
N ASN A 111 5.05 13.98 -9.07
CA ASN A 111 5.70 12.68 -9.24
C ASN A 111 5.04 11.56 -8.41
N VAL A 112 3.87 11.82 -7.83
CA VAL A 112 3.12 10.83 -7.04
C VAL A 112 2.02 10.25 -7.92
N ASP A 113 2.11 8.96 -8.22
CA ASP A 113 1.06 8.24 -8.92
C ASP A 113 0.03 7.71 -7.92
N ALA A 114 -1.23 8.11 -8.06
CA ALA A 114 -2.30 7.66 -7.19
C ALA A 114 -2.60 6.14 -7.33
N ARG A 115 -2.13 5.48 -8.41
CA ARG A 115 -2.19 4.02 -8.55
C ARG A 115 -1.25 3.29 -7.59
N ASP A 116 -0.23 3.97 -7.08
CA ASP A 116 0.69 3.47 -6.06
C ASP A 116 0.23 3.79 -4.64
N MET A 117 -1.05 4.15 -4.44
CA MET A 117 -1.58 4.51 -3.14
C MET A 117 -2.74 3.59 -2.71
N THR A 118 -2.63 3.06 -1.50
CA THR A 118 -3.71 2.38 -0.76
C THR A 118 -4.30 3.33 0.30
N TYR A 119 -3.51 4.30 0.77
CA TYR A 119 -3.94 5.31 1.73
C TYR A 119 -3.23 6.64 1.51
N LEU A 120 -3.87 7.70 2.01
CA LEU A 120 -3.32 9.04 2.02
C LEU A 120 -2.87 9.39 3.44
N SER A 121 -1.66 9.92 3.57
CA SER A 121 -1.19 10.47 4.83
C SER A 121 -0.32 11.68 4.61
N TRP A 122 -0.57 12.71 5.42
CA TRP A 122 0.18 13.97 5.43
C TRP A 122 0.35 14.46 6.86
N PHE A 123 1.34 15.33 7.06
CA PHE A 123 1.49 16.08 8.28
C PHE A 123 1.08 17.52 8.01
N ASP A 124 0.20 18.08 8.83
CA ASP A 124 -0.19 19.48 8.78
C ASP A 124 0.59 20.27 9.84
N PRO A 125 1.54 21.13 9.45
CA PRO A 125 2.33 21.91 10.40
C PRO A 125 1.52 22.92 11.20
N GLY A 126 0.39 23.41 10.66
CA GLY A 126 -0.47 24.36 11.34
C GLY A 126 -1.32 23.72 12.43
N LEU A 127 -1.55 22.40 12.34
CA LEU A 127 -2.27 21.61 13.34
C LEU A 127 -1.34 20.75 14.20
N ASP A 128 -0.04 20.67 13.87
CA ASP A 128 0.97 19.79 14.48
C ASP A 128 0.51 18.32 14.55
N ARG A 129 -0.18 17.88 13.50
CA ARG A 129 -0.85 16.57 13.44
C ARG A 129 -0.57 15.86 12.12
N LYS A 130 -0.38 14.55 12.21
CA LYS A 130 -0.36 13.64 11.07
C LYS A 130 -1.76 13.06 10.89
N PHE A 131 -2.23 13.03 9.65
CA PHE A 131 -3.48 12.42 9.25
C PHE A 131 -3.19 11.16 8.45
N ILE A 132 -4.04 10.15 8.61
CA ILE A 132 -4.02 8.90 7.85
C ILE A 132 -5.48 8.63 7.46
N VAL A 133 -5.76 8.54 6.16
CA VAL A 133 -7.10 8.26 5.62
C VAL A 133 -7.04 7.22 4.52
N THR A 134 -8.05 6.37 4.44
CA THR A 134 -8.19 5.31 3.42
C THR A 134 -9.66 5.00 3.20
N TYR A 135 -9.98 4.20 2.18
CA TYR A 135 -11.32 3.67 1.98
C TYR A 135 -11.38 2.23 2.48
N ARG A 136 -12.40 1.93 3.29
CA ARG A 136 -12.75 0.58 3.73
C ARG A 136 -14.18 0.33 3.32
N ASP A 137 -14.41 -0.70 2.50
CA ASP A 137 -15.72 -1.04 1.95
C ASP A 137 -16.45 0.13 1.24
N GLY A 138 -15.67 1.01 0.61
CA GLY A 138 -16.15 2.20 -0.10
C GLY A 138 -16.34 3.44 0.78
N GLU A 139 -16.27 3.31 2.10
CA GLU A 139 -16.40 4.41 3.03
C GLU A 139 -15.04 5.02 3.38
N LEU A 140 -14.97 6.35 3.40
CA LEU A 140 -13.76 7.04 3.84
C LEU A 140 -13.64 6.89 5.36
N VAL A 141 -12.52 6.35 5.82
CA VAL A 141 -12.15 6.27 7.23
C VAL A 141 -10.83 6.98 7.46
N GLY A 142 -10.68 7.55 8.65
CA GLY A 142 -9.47 8.28 9.00
C GLY A 142 -9.13 8.23 10.47
N MET A 143 -7.91 8.66 10.76
CA MET A 143 -7.42 8.96 12.08
C MET A 143 -6.39 10.09 12.02
N GLU A 144 -6.23 10.77 13.15
CA GLU A 144 -5.25 11.83 13.33
C GLU A 144 -4.46 11.59 14.62
N GLY A 145 -3.24 12.11 14.67
CA GLY A 145 -2.42 12.03 15.86
C GLY A 145 -1.13 12.83 15.74
N SER A 146 -0.41 12.92 16.85
CA SER A 146 0.96 13.47 16.85
C SER A 146 1.91 12.52 16.13
N PHE A 147 2.97 13.06 15.54
CA PHE A 147 4.02 12.28 14.90
C PHE A 147 5.39 12.80 15.27
N THR A 148 6.25 11.93 15.82
CA THR A 148 7.62 12.28 16.21
C THR A 148 8.61 11.37 15.48
N TYR A 149 9.42 11.94 14.59
CA TYR A 149 10.45 11.18 13.88
C TYR A 149 11.50 10.64 14.85
N THR A 150 11.84 9.36 14.71
CA THR A 150 12.78 8.69 15.65
C THR A 150 14.25 8.90 15.31
N GLY A 151 14.57 9.34 14.08
CA GLY A 151 15.96 9.40 13.60
C GLY A 151 16.52 8.06 13.10
N GLN A 152 15.82 6.94 13.30
CA GLN A 152 16.33 5.59 13.02
C GLN A 152 15.38 4.77 12.13
N LYS A 153 15.88 3.63 11.64
CA LYS A 153 15.08 2.63 10.94
C LYS A 153 14.46 1.64 11.93
N ASN A 154 13.20 1.28 11.72
CA ASN A 154 12.52 0.21 12.46
C ASN A 154 11.45 -0.43 11.55
N ILE A 155 10.80 -1.49 12.02
CA ILE A 155 9.65 -2.08 11.33
C ILE A 155 8.47 -1.12 11.46
N CYS A 156 7.90 -0.73 10.32
CA CYS A 156 6.68 0.05 10.25
C CYS A 156 5.45 -0.84 10.50
N SER A 157 4.54 -0.44 11.37
CA SER A 157 3.32 -1.19 11.68
C SER A 157 2.26 -1.18 10.58
N ILE A 158 2.44 -0.37 9.54
CA ILE A 158 1.51 -0.27 8.41
C ILE A 158 1.96 -1.15 7.24
N CYS A 159 3.20 -1.00 6.77
CA CYS A 159 3.71 -1.79 5.65
C CYS A 159 4.50 -3.05 6.06
N HIS A 160 4.83 -3.20 7.34
CA HIS A 160 5.65 -4.30 7.89
C HIS A 160 7.06 -4.44 7.28
N GLU A 161 7.57 -3.39 6.64
CA GLU A 161 8.94 -3.34 6.13
C GLU A 161 9.84 -2.46 7.03
N HIS A 162 11.16 -2.66 6.92
CA HIS A 162 12.16 -1.86 7.63
C HIS A 162 12.38 -0.50 6.94
N GLU A 163 11.91 0.57 7.57
CA GLU A 163 11.98 1.92 7.02
C GLU A 163 12.37 2.97 8.06
N HIS A 164 12.67 4.18 7.62
CA HIS A 164 12.78 5.32 8.53
C HIS A 164 11.41 5.64 9.13
N VAL A 165 11.27 5.51 10.45
CA VAL A 165 9.98 5.63 11.14
C VAL A 165 9.89 6.80 12.10
N GLY A 166 8.68 7.26 12.36
CA GLY A 166 8.32 8.07 13.53
C GLY A 166 7.29 7.35 14.39
N LEU A 167 7.20 7.74 15.65
CA LEU A 167 6.13 7.31 16.54
C LEU A 167 4.89 8.14 16.21
N PHE A 168 3.83 7.49 15.74
CA PHE A 168 2.50 8.08 15.60
C PHE A 168 1.70 7.78 16.86
N VAL A 169 1.09 8.80 17.47
CA VAL A 169 0.29 8.66 18.70
C VAL A 169 -1.05 9.35 18.53
N THR A 170 -2.14 8.61 18.74
CA THR A 170 -3.52 9.09 18.69
C THR A 170 -4.19 9.03 20.06
N ASP A 171 -5.15 9.91 20.28
CA ASP A 171 -5.97 9.95 21.50
C ASP A 171 -7.19 9.04 21.31
N THR A 172 -7.32 8.01 22.14
CA THR A 172 -8.37 6.97 21.98
C THR A 172 -9.61 7.24 22.85
N THR A 173 -9.37 7.80 24.03
CA THR A 173 -10.34 8.22 25.06
C THR A 173 -9.66 9.30 25.91
N GLU A 174 -10.40 10.01 26.78
CA GLU A 174 -9.92 11.20 27.51
C GLU A 174 -8.60 11.05 28.29
N PHE A 175 -8.09 9.83 28.53
CA PHE A 175 -6.82 9.62 29.24
C PHE A 175 -5.93 8.52 28.67
N ARG A 176 -6.21 8.00 27.47
CA ARG A 176 -5.40 6.92 26.85
C ARG A 176 -4.87 7.33 25.50
N ARG A 177 -3.55 7.41 25.42
CA ARG A 177 -2.79 7.55 24.19
C ARG A 177 -2.29 6.20 23.74
N LYS A 178 -2.51 5.88 22.48
CA LYS A 178 -1.91 4.71 21.83
C LYS A 178 -1.09 5.16 20.65
N GLY A 179 -0.02 4.45 20.38
CA GLY A 179 0.83 4.77 19.26
C GLY A 179 1.65 3.59 18.80
N ASN A 180 2.12 3.69 17.57
CA ASN A 180 3.03 2.72 17.00
C ASN A 180 3.96 3.38 15.98
N TYR A 181 5.01 2.66 15.60
CA TYR A 181 5.97 3.16 14.63
C TYR A 181 5.40 3.07 13.22
N VAL A 182 5.40 4.19 12.51
CA VAL A 182 4.96 4.26 11.11
C VAL A 182 6.03 4.95 10.27
N CYS A 183 6.09 4.64 8.99
CA CYS A 183 7.01 5.27 8.05
C CYS A 183 6.89 6.79 8.10
N LYS A 184 8.05 7.46 8.08
CA LYS A 184 8.14 8.91 7.89
C LYS A 184 7.62 9.31 6.51
N ASP A 185 8.03 8.56 5.48
CA ASP A 185 7.60 8.73 4.11
C ASP A 185 6.39 7.82 3.84
N SER A 186 5.20 8.42 3.73
CA SER A 186 3.96 7.70 3.44
C SER A 186 3.87 7.20 1.99
N ILE A 187 4.56 7.85 1.04
CA ILE A 187 4.61 7.37 -0.35
C ILE A 187 5.41 6.07 -0.39
N LYS A 188 6.59 6.07 0.23
CA LYS A 188 7.39 4.84 0.34
C LYS A 188 6.67 3.75 1.13
N CYS A 189 5.92 4.12 2.16
CA CYS A 189 5.10 3.19 2.92
C CYS A 189 4.01 2.52 2.06
N ASN A 190 3.34 3.28 1.18
CA ASN A 190 2.38 2.72 0.25
C ASN A 190 3.06 1.75 -0.72
N GLN A 191 4.19 2.13 -1.33
CA GLN A 191 4.94 1.26 -2.25
C GLN A 191 5.42 -0.06 -1.63
N ASN A 192 5.66 -0.07 -0.31
CA ASN A 192 6.07 -1.25 0.42
C ASN A 192 4.88 -2.13 0.86
N MET A 193 3.63 -1.64 0.75
CA MET A 193 2.45 -2.31 1.26
C MET A 193 1.95 -3.37 0.28
N THR A 194 2.00 -4.63 0.69
CA THR A 194 1.50 -5.75 -0.14
C THR A 194 0.16 -6.32 0.33
N THR A 195 -0.44 -5.72 1.36
CA THR A 195 -1.79 -6.02 1.83
C THR A 195 -2.33 -4.83 2.61
N ARG A 196 -3.57 -4.43 2.32
CA ARG A 196 -4.29 -3.38 3.07
C ARG A 196 -4.71 -3.81 4.48
N GLU A 197 -4.73 -5.12 4.77
CA GLU A 197 -5.17 -5.63 6.07
C GLU A 197 -4.28 -5.13 7.22
N HIS A 198 -2.98 -4.94 6.99
CA HIS A 198 -2.07 -4.38 7.99
C HIS A 198 -2.42 -2.93 8.35
N LEU A 199 -2.81 -2.13 7.35
CA LEU A 199 -3.30 -0.78 7.58
C LEU A 199 -4.59 -0.79 8.39
N TYR A 200 -5.56 -1.65 8.03
CA TYR A 200 -6.83 -1.74 8.74
C TYR A 200 -6.64 -2.20 10.19
N ASN A 201 -5.81 -3.23 10.42
CA ASN A 201 -5.48 -3.68 11.77
C ASN A 201 -4.78 -2.58 12.59
N PHE A 202 -3.83 -1.85 12.00
CA PHE A 202 -3.20 -0.70 12.64
C PHE A 202 -4.23 0.35 13.07
N MET A 203 -5.18 0.69 12.20
CA MET A 203 -6.23 1.66 12.51
C MET A 203 -7.18 1.16 13.60
N ASP A 204 -7.55 -0.13 13.56
CA ASP A 204 -8.48 -0.74 14.52
C ASP A 204 -7.83 -0.88 15.92
N ASP A 205 -6.57 -1.30 15.99
CA ASP A 205 -5.84 -1.49 17.26
C ASP A 205 -5.59 -0.18 18.00
N LEU A 206 -5.43 0.91 17.25
CA LEU A 206 -5.29 2.26 17.80
C LEU A 206 -6.63 2.94 18.13
N LYS A 207 -7.77 2.42 17.65
CA LYS A 207 -9.11 2.93 18.04
C LYS A 207 -9.69 2.22 19.26
N ARG A 208 -9.31 0.95 19.49
CA ARG A 208 -9.62 0.19 20.71
C ARG A 208 -8.93 0.81 21.93
#